data_AF-A0A7D4NQC2-F1
#
_entry.id   AF-A0A7D4NQC2-F1
#
_cell.length_a   1.000
_cell.length_b   1.000
_cell.length_c   1.000
_cell.angle_alpha   90.00
_cell.angle_beta   90.00
_cell.angle_gamma   90.00
#
_symmetry.space_group_name_H-M   'P 1'
#
loop_
_entity.id
_entity.type
_entity.pdbx_description
1 polymer ?
#
loop_
_entity_poly.entity_id
_entity_poly.type
_entity_poly.pdbx_seq_one_letter_code
_entity_poly.pdbx_strand_id
1 'polypeptide(L)'
;MTGKRITNDHSFDCEVLANNTVEYFSAFYTDQSRSDVLMLVLKLKEIALYQRFFLDAALGFWEEWDEEDNFYDLEDLEHVDLANELNLLGKKVLSIACKGSFEEFSSIEFVFEGVNLLLKFSDHNDIESDIVLERL
;
A
#
# COMPACT_ATOMS: atom_id res chain seq x y z
N MET A 1 12.49 16.72 -2.83
CA MET A 1 11.38 16.52 -3.79
C MET A 1 11.80 15.67 -4.97
N THR A 2 12.20 14.45 -4.65
CA THR A 2 12.29 13.32 -5.59
C THR A 2 11.13 12.38 -5.29
N GLY A 3 9.92 12.96 -5.34
CA GLY A 3 8.66 12.24 -5.20
C GLY A 3 7.88 12.28 -6.50
N LYS A 4 7.34 11.15 -6.95
CA LYS A 4 6.44 11.12 -8.11
C LYS A 4 5.39 10.03 -8.00
N ARG A 5 4.22 10.33 -8.55
CA ARG A 5 3.24 9.31 -8.90
C ARG A 5 3.77 8.45 -10.04
N ILE A 6 3.72 7.13 -9.86
CA ILE A 6 4.08 6.16 -10.89
C ILE A 6 2.87 5.84 -11.73
N THR A 7 1.76 5.50 -11.07
CA THR A 7 0.51 5.19 -11.74
C THR A 7 -0.69 5.46 -10.83
N ASN A 8 -1.82 5.74 -11.47
CA ASN A 8 -3.13 5.71 -10.86
C ASN A 8 -4.13 5.22 -11.91
N ASP A 9 -4.62 4.00 -11.72
CA ASP A 9 -5.48 3.34 -12.71
C ASP A 9 -6.33 2.27 -12.01
N HIS A 10 -7.31 1.74 -12.73
CA HIS A 10 -8.16 0.64 -12.30
C HIS A 10 -7.34 -0.64 -12.08
N SER A 11 -6.30 -0.84 -12.88
CA SER A 11 -5.43 -2.01 -12.82
C SER A 11 -3.99 -1.69 -13.19
N PHE A 12 -3.03 -2.25 -12.46
CA PHE A 12 -1.60 -2.17 -12.79
C PHE A 12 -0.81 -3.24 -12.03
N ASP A 13 0.37 -3.57 -12.55
CA ASP A 13 1.32 -4.49 -11.90
C ASP A 13 2.61 -3.75 -11.51
N CYS A 14 3.11 -4.00 -10.32
CA CYS A 14 4.37 -3.43 -9.82
C CYS A 14 5.54 -4.39 -10.04
N GLU A 15 5.75 -4.86 -11.27
CA GLU A 15 6.73 -5.90 -11.59
C GLU A 15 8.15 -5.58 -11.07
N VAL A 16 8.55 -4.31 -11.11
CA VAL A 16 9.87 -3.83 -10.67
C VAL A 16 10.12 -4.03 -9.17
N LEU A 17 9.06 -4.23 -8.37
CA LEU A 17 9.15 -4.45 -6.93
C LEU A 17 9.27 -5.95 -6.58
N ALA A 18 8.97 -6.86 -7.51
CA ALA A 18 9.03 -8.29 -7.26
C ALA A 18 10.46 -8.79 -6.96
N ASN A 19 10.55 -9.85 -6.16
CA ASN A 19 11.77 -10.47 -5.65
C ASN A 19 12.66 -9.59 -4.75
N ASN A 20 12.30 -8.33 -4.52
CA ASN A 20 12.97 -7.48 -3.55
C ASN A 20 12.59 -7.87 -2.13
N THR A 21 13.46 -7.51 -1.19
CA THR A 21 13.33 -7.88 0.23
C THR A 21 12.73 -6.73 1.02
N VAL A 22 11.73 -7.02 1.85
CA VAL A 22 11.08 -6.05 2.73
C VAL A 22 12.08 -5.56 3.80
N GLU A 23 12.19 -4.24 3.89
CA GLU A 23 12.97 -3.51 4.91
C GLU A 23 12.05 -2.80 5.91
N TYR A 24 10.93 -2.25 5.45
CA TYR A 24 9.89 -1.63 6.27
C TYR A 24 8.54 -1.75 5.57
N PHE A 25 7.47 -1.94 6.33
CA PHE A 25 6.11 -1.96 5.80
C PHE A 25 5.12 -1.56 6.90
N SER A 26 4.36 -0.49 6.67
CA SER A 26 3.39 0.02 7.64
C SER A 26 2.09 0.46 6.99
N ALA A 27 1.01 0.36 7.76
CA ALA A 27 -0.27 1.00 7.44
C ALA A 27 -0.43 2.27 8.27
N PHE A 28 -0.84 3.34 7.61
CA PHE A 28 -1.23 4.61 8.20
C PHE A 28 -2.74 4.76 8.09
N TYR A 29 -3.37 5.22 9.15
CA TYR A 29 -4.82 5.32 9.29
C TYR A 29 -5.26 6.78 9.35
N THR A 30 -6.50 7.05 8.92
CA THR A 30 -7.08 8.40 8.96
C THR A 30 -7.28 8.92 10.39
N ASP A 31 -7.50 8.01 11.34
CA ASP A 31 -7.60 8.35 12.76
C ASP A 31 -7.19 7.18 13.69
N GLN A 32 -7.34 7.42 15.00
CA GLN A 32 -6.96 6.46 16.06
C GLN A 32 -7.85 5.21 16.15
N SER A 33 -9.00 5.18 15.48
CA SER A 33 -9.88 4.00 15.46
C SER A 33 -9.25 2.84 14.68
N ARG A 34 -8.31 3.16 13.78
CA ARG A 34 -7.65 2.22 12.87
C ARG A 34 -8.64 1.42 12.00
N SER A 35 -9.82 1.99 11.70
CA SER A 35 -10.80 1.35 10.81
C SER A 35 -10.53 1.62 9.33
N ASP A 36 -9.98 2.80 9.02
CA ASP A 36 -9.83 3.31 7.66
C ASP A 36 -8.34 3.56 7.35
N VAL A 37 -7.81 2.77 6.42
CA VAL A 37 -6.42 2.79 5.98
C VAL A 37 -6.24 3.91 4.95
N LEU A 38 -5.57 4.98 5.36
CA LEU A 38 -5.21 6.06 4.46
C LEU A 38 -4.14 5.62 3.45
N MET A 39 -3.10 4.93 3.92
CA MET A 39 -1.93 4.64 3.10
C MET A 39 -1.13 3.46 3.61
N LEU A 40 -0.58 2.68 2.70
CA LEU A 40 0.47 1.71 2.97
C LEU A 40 1.82 2.25 2.47
N VAL A 41 2.83 2.16 3.33
CA VAL A 41 4.20 2.57 3.00
C VAL A 41 5.11 1.35 3.06
N LEU A 42 5.77 1.05 1.96
CA LEU A 42 6.70 -0.07 1.80
C LEU A 42 8.10 0.45 1.46
N LYS A 43 9.10 -0.08 2.15
CA LYS A 43 10.52 0.10 1.84
C LYS A 43 11.13 -1.25 1.54
N LEU A 44 11.95 -1.29 0.49
CA LEU A 44 12.63 -2.49 0.05
C LEU A 44 14.13 -2.27 0.13
N LYS A 45 14.86 -3.32 0.52
CA LYS A 45 16.32 -3.28 0.58
C LYS A 45 16.89 -2.93 -0.79
N GLU A 46 17.90 -2.07 -0.78
CA GLU A 46 18.64 -1.60 -1.97
C GLU A 46 17.82 -0.77 -2.98
N ILE A 47 16.52 -0.55 -2.74
CA ILE A 47 15.71 0.40 -3.49
C ILE A 47 15.73 1.72 -2.74
N ALA A 48 16.16 2.80 -3.38
CA ALA A 48 16.37 4.10 -2.72
C ALA A 48 15.05 4.75 -2.23
N LEU A 49 13.98 4.64 -3.01
CA LEU A 49 12.71 5.32 -2.73
C LEU A 49 11.73 4.42 -1.96
N TYR A 50 10.95 5.04 -1.09
CA TYR A 50 9.78 4.43 -0.47
C TYR A 50 8.66 4.30 -1.50
N GLN A 51 7.86 3.26 -1.34
CA GLN A 51 6.72 2.94 -2.18
C GLN A 51 5.46 3.20 -1.39
N ARG A 52 4.61 4.11 -1.87
CA ARG A 52 3.33 4.43 -1.24
C ARG A 52 2.18 3.85 -2.06
N PHE A 53 1.21 3.25 -1.38
CA PHE A 53 0.01 2.68 -1.99
C PHE A 53 -1.23 3.13 -1.24
N PHE A 54 -2.27 3.51 -1.98
CA PHE A 54 -3.57 3.87 -1.42
C PHE A 54 -4.66 3.70 -2.49
N LEU A 55 -5.92 3.76 -2.05
CA LEU A 55 -7.08 3.78 -2.93
C LEU A 55 -7.75 5.15 -2.82
N ASP A 56 -8.22 5.69 -3.92
CA ASP A 56 -9.01 6.93 -3.93
C ASP A 56 -9.85 6.96 -5.21
N ALA A 57 -11.06 7.54 -5.15
CA ALA A 57 -11.97 7.67 -6.29
C ALA A 57 -12.14 6.37 -7.11
N ALA A 58 -12.29 5.23 -6.43
CA ALA A 58 -12.36 3.88 -7.01
C ALA A 58 -11.12 3.38 -7.78
N LEU A 59 -9.99 4.09 -7.70
CA LEU A 59 -8.72 3.76 -8.36
C LEU A 59 -7.66 3.35 -7.33
N GLY A 60 -6.68 2.58 -7.78
CA GLY A 60 -5.46 2.34 -7.02
C GLY A 60 -4.37 3.34 -7.40
N PHE A 61 -3.54 3.69 -6.42
CA PHE A 61 -2.41 4.59 -6.59
C PHE A 61 -1.11 3.92 -6.15
N TRP A 62 -0.05 4.18 -6.92
CA TRP A 62 1.31 3.82 -6.56
C TRP A 62 2.24 5.01 -6.80
N GLU A 63 2.96 5.40 -5.76
CA GLU A 63 3.89 6.52 -5.77
C GLU A 63 5.26 6.14 -5.19
N GLU A 64 6.28 6.87 -5.59
CA GLU A 64 7.65 6.74 -5.07
C GLU A 64 8.10 8.05 -4.42
N TRP A 65 8.68 7.97 -3.23
CA TRP A 65 9.10 9.15 -2.46
C TRP A 65 10.47 8.93 -1.78
N ASP A 66 11.25 9.99 -1.66
CA ASP A 66 12.46 9.98 -0.84
C ASP A 66 12.09 10.01 0.66
N GLU A 67 13.03 9.67 1.54
CA GLU A 67 12.77 9.50 2.98
C GLU A 67 12.24 10.78 3.65
N GLU A 68 12.76 11.93 3.28
CA GLU A 68 12.40 13.23 3.85
C GLU A 68 10.96 13.59 3.49
N ASP A 69 10.59 13.44 2.22
CA ASP A 69 9.25 13.77 1.77
C ASP A 69 8.23 12.64 2.09
N ASN A 70 8.69 11.40 2.28
CA ASN A 70 7.82 10.22 2.47
C ASN A 70 7.03 10.21 3.81
N PHE A 71 7.34 11.07 4.78
CA PHE A 71 6.56 11.11 6.01
C PHE A 71 5.95 12.47 6.32
N TYR A 72 6.23 13.49 5.50
CA TYR A 72 5.80 14.86 5.75
C TYR A 72 4.28 15.01 5.98
N ASP A 73 3.47 14.27 5.23
CA ASP A 73 2.01 14.22 5.34
C ASP A 73 1.48 13.09 6.25
N LEU A 74 2.38 12.29 6.85
CA LEU A 74 2.04 11.11 7.65
C LEU A 74 2.50 11.18 9.11
N GLU A 75 3.35 12.15 9.48
CA GLU A 75 4.02 12.24 10.79
C GLU A 75 3.06 12.19 11.99
N ASP A 76 1.89 12.83 11.88
CA ASP A 76 0.90 12.91 12.96
C ASP A 76 -0.16 11.79 12.90
N LEU A 77 -0.06 10.87 11.94
CA LEU A 77 -1.05 9.82 11.74
C LEU A 77 -0.76 8.58 12.60
N GLU A 78 -1.85 7.94 13.01
CA GLU A 78 -1.77 6.64 13.65
C GLU A 78 -1.27 5.60 12.64
N HIS A 79 -0.30 4.78 13.04
CA HIS A 79 0.24 3.75 12.16
C HIS A 79 0.52 2.43 12.89
N VAL A 80 0.56 1.38 12.09
CA VAL A 80 0.88 0.02 12.52
C VAL A 80 2.04 -0.51 11.69
N ASP A 81 3.07 -1.01 12.38
CA ASP A 81 4.22 -1.69 11.77
C ASP A 81 3.84 -3.11 11.36
N LEU A 82 3.30 -3.22 10.14
CA LEU A 82 2.90 -4.48 9.54
C LEU A 82 4.09 -5.42 9.31
N ALA A 83 5.29 -4.87 9.08
CA ALA A 83 6.47 -5.68 8.86
C ALA A 83 6.81 -6.54 10.07
N ASN A 84 6.71 -5.97 11.27
CA ASN A 84 6.88 -6.69 12.52
C ASN A 84 5.67 -7.55 12.88
N GLU A 85 4.44 -7.03 12.79
CA GLU A 85 3.22 -7.78 13.17
C GLU A 85 3.03 -9.05 12.34
N LEU A 86 3.38 -9.00 11.06
CA LEU A 86 3.19 -10.11 10.10
C LEU A 86 4.49 -10.86 9.81
N ASN A 87 5.59 -10.53 10.49
CA ASN A 87 6.89 -11.19 10.35
C ASN A 87 7.43 -11.14 8.89
N LEU A 88 7.27 -9.97 8.25
CA LEU A 88 7.64 -9.71 6.86
C LEU A 88 9.06 -9.19 6.68
N LEU A 89 9.72 -8.70 7.75
CA LEU A 89 11.11 -8.25 7.65
C LEU A 89 12.01 -9.35 7.06
N GLY A 90 12.71 -9.00 5.97
CA GLY A 90 13.58 -9.96 5.28
C GLY A 90 12.85 -10.94 4.34
N LYS A 91 11.51 -10.92 4.26
CA LYS A 91 10.73 -11.68 3.28
C LYS A 91 10.79 -11.03 1.92
N LYS A 92 10.61 -11.83 0.86
CA LYS A 92 10.48 -11.30 -0.50
C LYS A 92 9.06 -10.85 -0.79
N VAL A 93 8.96 -9.78 -1.57
CA VAL A 93 7.77 -9.45 -2.35
C VAL A 93 7.69 -10.44 -3.51
N LEU A 94 6.60 -11.18 -3.63
CA LEU A 94 6.33 -12.05 -4.78
C LEU A 94 5.62 -11.27 -5.88
N SER A 95 4.59 -10.49 -5.52
CA SER A 95 3.90 -9.57 -6.43
C SER A 95 3.14 -8.49 -5.66
N ILE A 96 2.98 -7.33 -6.29
CA ILE A 96 2.01 -6.30 -5.88
C ILE A 96 1.25 -5.91 -7.13
N ALA A 97 -0.09 -6.00 -7.08
CA ALA A 97 -0.92 -5.73 -8.24
C ALA A 97 -2.23 -5.06 -7.82
N CYS A 98 -2.63 -4.05 -8.58
CA CYS A 98 -3.94 -3.45 -8.50
C CYS A 98 -4.89 -4.12 -9.51
N LYS A 99 -6.09 -4.49 -9.05
CA LYS A 99 -7.16 -5.06 -9.87
C LYS A 99 -8.44 -4.27 -9.66
N GLY A 100 -9.11 -3.96 -10.75
CA GLY A 100 -10.35 -3.19 -10.80
C GLY A 100 -10.74 -2.95 -12.25
N SER A 101 -11.86 -2.26 -12.46
CA SER A 101 -12.35 -1.89 -13.78
C SER A 101 -13.27 -0.66 -13.70
N PHE A 102 -13.88 -0.28 -14.83
CA PHE A 102 -14.93 0.75 -14.82
C PHE A 102 -16.21 0.31 -14.08
N GLU A 103 -16.39 -0.99 -13.85
CA GLU A 103 -17.56 -1.57 -13.17
C GLU A 103 -17.25 -2.04 -11.75
N GLU A 104 -15.97 -2.18 -11.39
CA GLU A 104 -15.51 -2.73 -10.12
C GLU A 104 -14.42 -1.84 -9.51
N PHE A 105 -14.58 -1.45 -8.25
CA PHE A 105 -13.59 -0.62 -7.58
C PHE A 105 -12.24 -1.32 -7.47
N SER A 106 -11.17 -0.53 -7.55
CA SER A 106 -9.82 -1.05 -7.39
C SER A 106 -9.57 -1.65 -6.02
N SER A 107 -8.74 -2.68 -6.01
CA SER A 107 -8.15 -3.29 -4.85
C SER A 107 -6.67 -3.59 -5.14
N ILE A 108 -5.81 -3.51 -4.12
CA ILE A 108 -4.38 -3.78 -4.27
C ILE A 108 -4.03 -5.02 -3.46
N GLU A 109 -3.58 -6.05 -4.17
CA GLU A 109 -3.12 -7.32 -3.58
C GLU A 109 -1.61 -7.28 -3.39
N PHE A 110 -1.15 -7.52 -2.16
CA PHE A 110 0.25 -7.63 -1.78
C PHE A 110 0.56 -9.08 -1.44
N VAL A 111 1.41 -9.72 -2.24
CA VAL A 111 1.82 -11.11 -2.04
C VAL A 111 3.28 -11.10 -1.61
N PHE A 112 3.52 -11.47 -0.36
CA PHE A 112 4.85 -11.68 0.21
C PHE A 112 5.10 -13.19 0.41
N GLU A 113 6.32 -13.59 0.72
CA GLU A 113 6.63 -14.97 1.12
C GLU A 113 5.86 -15.39 2.40
N GLY A 114 4.73 -16.07 2.20
CA GLY A 114 3.92 -16.67 3.26
C GLY A 114 2.79 -15.77 3.82
N VAL A 115 2.61 -14.57 3.28
CA VAL A 115 1.57 -13.63 3.70
C VAL A 115 0.99 -12.92 2.48
N ASN A 116 -0.34 -12.94 2.36
CA ASN A 116 -1.07 -12.23 1.33
C ASN A 116 -2.00 -11.21 2.00
N LEU A 117 -2.00 -9.99 1.49
CA LEU A 117 -2.84 -8.90 1.98
C LEU A 117 -3.63 -8.29 0.83
N LEU A 118 -4.82 -7.79 1.13
CA LEU A 118 -5.71 -7.12 0.18
C LEU A 118 -6.16 -5.79 0.75
N LEU A 119 -5.75 -4.70 0.12
CA LEU A 119 -6.27 -3.35 0.37
C LEU A 119 -7.47 -3.12 -0.53
N LYS A 120 -8.63 -2.77 0.04
CA LYS A 120 -9.88 -2.57 -0.71
C LYS A 120 -10.83 -1.61 0.01
N PHE A 121 -11.80 -1.08 -0.73
CA PHE A 121 -12.99 -0.44 -0.13
C PHE A 121 -13.79 -1.47 0.68
N SER A 122 -14.29 -1.07 1.86
CA SER A 122 -15.09 -1.93 2.74
C SER A 122 -16.47 -2.24 2.15
N ASP A 123 -17.05 -1.31 1.38
CA ASP A 123 -18.21 -1.53 0.53
C ASP A 123 -17.83 -1.31 -0.95
N HIS A 124 -18.01 -2.36 -1.75
CA HIS A 124 -17.66 -2.39 -3.17
C HIS A 124 -18.62 -1.56 -4.06
N ASN A 125 -19.66 -0.96 -3.49
CA ASN A 125 -20.59 -0.07 -4.19
C ASN A 125 -20.58 1.37 -3.65
N ASP A 126 -19.79 1.66 -2.61
CA ASP A 126 -19.68 2.99 -2.02
C ASP A 126 -18.23 3.47 -2.02
N ILE A 127 -17.93 4.43 -2.89
CA ILE A 127 -16.58 5.03 -3.00
C ILE A 127 -16.19 5.86 -1.78
N GLU A 128 -17.18 6.23 -0.94
CA GLU A 128 -16.95 6.95 0.31
C GLU A 128 -16.79 5.99 1.50
N SER A 129 -16.85 4.67 1.27
CA SER A 129 -16.65 3.68 2.33
C SER A 129 -15.18 3.61 2.77
N ASP A 130 -14.98 3.25 4.04
CA ASP A 130 -13.67 3.05 4.64
C ASP A 130 -12.82 2.10 3.79
N ILE A 131 -11.51 2.36 3.71
CA ILE A 131 -10.55 1.47 3.08
C ILE A 131 -10.00 0.52 4.15
N VAL A 132 -10.04 -0.77 3.87
CA VAL A 132 -9.62 -1.82 4.80
C VAL A 132 -8.49 -2.66 4.22
N LEU A 133 -7.62 -3.15 5.12
CA LEU A 133 -6.58 -4.11 4.80
C LEU A 133 -6.95 -5.48 5.39
N GLU A 134 -7.16 -6.46 4.52
CA GLU A 134 -7.48 -7.83 4.92
C GLU A 134 -6.30 -8.76 4.67
N ARG A 135 -6.20 -9.82 5.49
CA ARG A 135 -5.30 -10.93 5.23
C ARG A 135 -6.08 -12.05 4.54
N LEU A 136 -5.54 -12.55 3.42
CA LEU A 136 -6.12 -13.64 2.63
C LEU A 136 -5.72 -15.03 3.14
#